data_AF-A0A1F7YKI2-F1
#
_entry.id   AF-A0A1F7YKI2-F1
#
_cell.length_a   1.000
_cell.length_b   1.000
_cell.length_c   1.000
_cell.angle_alpha   90.00
_cell.angle_beta   90.00
_cell.angle_gamma   90.00
#
_symmetry.space_group_name_H-M   'P 1'
#
loop_
_entity.id
_entity.type
_entity.pdbx_description
1 polymer ?
#
loop_
_entity_poly.entity_id
_entity_poly.type
_entity_poly.pdbx_seq_one_letter_code
_entity_poly.pdbx_strand_id
1 'polypeptide(L)'
;MIVNNKKFPKRIALVKQCKYCRKNFKGGAIKYCSTKCQYLAAKISKDKLLKLIRTFYKKNGRIPFKSEFSHYHAIRGRFGTWNHAIKSAGFEPNPVMFAKKFIANDGHKCDSLSEKIIDDWLYARGVKHEINFPYPGNGGFSTDFKVGNFWIEFFGLSGQHKKYDELKFKKMNLAKINKLKIVEIYPKDLYPKSKLRNILGMLTGR
;
A
#
# COMPACT_ATOMS: atom_id res chain seq x y z
N MET A 1 10.14 -68.79 15.09
CA MET A 1 8.85 -68.24 14.59
C MET A 1 9.06 -67.70 13.19
N ILE A 2 8.47 -68.34 12.17
CA ILE A 2 8.53 -67.86 10.78
C ILE A 2 7.46 -66.77 10.63
N VAL A 3 7.86 -65.51 10.50
CA VAL A 3 6.93 -64.40 10.30
C VAL A 3 6.36 -64.48 8.89
N ASN A 4 5.12 -64.96 8.77
CA ASN A 4 4.41 -65.12 7.50
C ASN A 4 4.01 -63.73 6.93
N ASN A 5 4.88 -63.15 6.10
CA ASN A 5 4.65 -61.85 5.44
C ASN A 5 3.61 -61.90 4.28
N LYS A 6 2.90 -63.03 4.05
CA LYS A 6 1.88 -63.12 2.99
C LYS A 6 0.68 -62.18 3.19
N LYS A 7 0.38 -61.79 4.44
CA LYS A 7 -0.76 -60.91 4.77
C LYS A 7 -0.51 -59.44 4.41
N PHE A 8 0.75 -59.00 4.30
CA PHE A 8 1.12 -57.63 3.95
C PHE A 8 2.34 -57.64 3.01
N PRO A 9 2.15 -57.88 1.69
CA PRO A 9 3.25 -57.86 0.73
C PRO A 9 4.00 -56.54 0.79
N LYS A 10 5.34 -56.58 0.79
CA LYS A 10 6.19 -55.39 0.77
C LYS A 10 5.80 -54.54 -0.44
N ARG A 11 5.28 -53.33 -0.21
CA ARG A 11 4.95 -52.40 -1.30
C ARG A 11 6.21 -52.10 -2.11
N ILE A 12 6.20 -52.47 -3.38
CA ILE A 12 7.28 -52.13 -4.32
C ILE A 12 7.26 -50.61 -4.51
N ALA A 13 8.33 -49.95 -4.10
CA ALA A 13 8.48 -48.52 -4.30
C ALA A 13 8.73 -48.24 -5.79
N LEU A 14 7.72 -47.69 -6.47
CA LEU A 14 7.82 -47.31 -7.87
C LEU A 14 8.87 -46.19 -8.04
N VAL A 15 9.67 -46.31 -9.10
CA VAL A 15 10.57 -45.23 -9.55
C VAL A 15 9.73 -44.17 -10.24
N LYS A 16 9.85 -42.93 -9.79
CA LYS A 16 9.12 -41.78 -10.35
C LYS A 16 9.96 -40.52 -10.29
N GLN A 17 9.59 -39.52 -11.08
CA GLN A 17 10.27 -38.23 -11.11
C GLN A 17 9.78 -37.28 -10.01
N CYS A 18 10.72 -36.61 -9.35
CA CYS A 18 10.44 -35.53 -8.42
C CYS A 18 9.75 -34.35 -9.13
N LYS A 19 8.62 -33.87 -8.60
CA LYS A 19 7.90 -32.72 -9.19
C LYS A 19 8.69 -31.39 -9.14
N TYR A 20 9.76 -31.32 -8.36
CA TYR A 20 10.61 -30.12 -8.24
C TYR A 20 11.88 -30.22 -9.11
N CYS A 21 12.79 -31.14 -8.78
CA CYS A 21 14.10 -31.23 -9.41
C CYS A 21 14.19 -32.25 -10.55
N ARG A 22 13.08 -32.92 -10.91
CA ARG A 22 12.97 -33.95 -11.95
C ARG A 22 13.82 -35.22 -11.77
N LYS A 23 14.63 -35.32 -10.70
CA LYS A 23 15.39 -36.54 -10.37
C LYS A 23 14.46 -37.73 -10.13
N ASN A 24 14.87 -38.89 -10.63
CA ASN A 24 14.20 -40.16 -10.36
C ASN A 24 14.42 -40.59 -8.90
N PHE A 25 13.37 -41.05 -8.22
CA PHE A 25 13.45 -41.57 -6.86
C PHE A 25 12.41 -42.67 -6.63
N LYS A 26 12.71 -43.58 -5.70
CA LYS A 26 11.79 -44.64 -5.27
C LYS A 26 10.94 -44.13 -4.11
N GLY A 27 9.61 -44.22 -4.21
CA GLY A 27 8.74 -43.85 -3.09
C GLY A 27 7.27 -44.10 -3.36
N GLY A 28 6.51 -44.41 -2.31
CA GLY A 28 5.07 -44.73 -2.38
C GLY A 28 4.21 -43.57 -2.89
N ALA A 29 3.50 -42.86 -2.00
CA ALA A 29 2.62 -41.74 -2.40
C ALA A 29 3.33 -40.36 -2.50
N ILE A 30 4.58 -40.25 -2.05
CA ILE A 30 5.29 -38.97 -1.91
C ILE A 30 5.61 -38.31 -3.27
N LYS A 31 5.47 -36.98 -3.39
CA LYS A 31 5.60 -36.24 -4.66
C LYS A 31 7.01 -35.69 -4.95
N TYR A 32 7.87 -35.66 -3.94
CA TYR A 32 9.19 -35.04 -3.98
C TYR A 32 10.25 -36.01 -3.48
N CYS A 33 11.45 -35.96 -4.05
CA CYS A 33 12.54 -36.86 -3.69
C CYS A 33 13.20 -36.56 -2.33
N SER A 34 12.88 -35.41 -1.71
CA SER A 34 13.41 -34.99 -0.41
C SER A 34 12.52 -33.91 0.21
N THR A 35 12.61 -33.76 1.54
CA THR A 35 12.01 -32.63 2.28
C THR A 35 12.49 -31.29 1.74
N LYS A 36 13.78 -31.18 1.35
CA LYS A 36 14.34 -30.01 0.67
C LYS A 36 13.61 -29.70 -0.64
N CYS A 37 13.35 -30.69 -1.49
CA CYS A 37 12.62 -30.50 -2.74
C CYS A 37 11.16 -30.12 -2.52
N GLN A 38 10.52 -30.69 -1.50
CA GLN A 38 9.17 -30.28 -1.09
C GLN A 38 9.13 -28.82 -0.64
N TYR A 39 10.08 -28.41 0.22
CA TYR A 39 10.20 -27.03 0.69
C TYR A 39 10.45 -26.05 -0.47
N LEU A 40 11.39 -26.38 -1.36
CA LEU A 40 11.72 -25.53 -2.51
C LEU A 40 10.56 -25.43 -3.51
N ALA A 41 9.79 -26.50 -3.71
CA ALA A 41 8.57 -26.48 -4.52
C ALA A 41 7.46 -25.63 -3.90
N ALA A 42 7.36 -25.62 -2.57
CA ALA A 42 6.41 -24.78 -1.83
C ALA A 42 6.82 -23.29 -1.84
N LYS A 43 8.10 -22.98 -2.09
CA LYS A 43 8.62 -21.62 -2.15
C LYS A 43 8.05 -20.88 -3.37
N ILE A 44 7.37 -19.75 -3.14
CA ILE A 44 6.88 -18.90 -4.22
C ILE A 44 8.02 -18.41 -5.13
N SER A 45 7.89 -18.49 -6.46
CA SER A 45 8.95 -18.05 -7.39
C SER A 45 8.97 -16.52 -7.53
N LYS A 46 10.09 -15.98 -8.08
CA LYS A 46 10.17 -14.55 -8.45
C LYS A 46 9.05 -14.17 -9.41
N ASP A 47 8.84 -14.97 -10.46
CA ASP A 47 7.81 -14.69 -11.47
C ASP A 47 6.40 -14.71 -10.89
N LYS A 48 6.12 -15.63 -9.97
CA LYS A 48 4.82 -15.68 -9.30
C LYS A 48 4.59 -14.42 -8.44
N LEU A 49 5.62 -13.91 -7.77
CA LEU A 49 5.54 -12.64 -7.03
C LEU A 49 5.29 -11.45 -7.96
N LEU A 50 6.02 -11.36 -9.08
CA LEU A 50 5.81 -10.29 -10.08
C LEU A 50 4.41 -10.38 -10.69
N LYS A 51 3.92 -11.59 -10.98
CA LYS A 51 2.56 -11.82 -11.47
C LYS A 51 1.52 -11.35 -10.46
N LEU A 52 1.71 -11.60 -9.17
CA LEU A 52 0.82 -11.10 -8.12
C LEU A 52 0.77 -9.56 -8.07
N ILE A 53 1.92 -8.88 -8.19
CA ILE A 53 1.98 -7.40 -8.25
C ILE A 53 1.20 -6.89 -9.48
N ARG A 54 1.46 -7.47 -10.65
CA ARG A 54 0.78 -7.08 -11.90
C ARG A 54 -0.73 -7.34 -11.85
N THR A 55 -1.16 -8.47 -11.27
CA THR A 55 -2.58 -8.77 -11.07
C THR A 55 -3.23 -7.77 -10.11
N PHE A 56 -2.55 -7.41 -9.02
CA PHE A 56 -3.05 -6.38 -8.11
C PHE A 56 -3.23 -5.04 -8.84
N TYR A 57 -2.24 -4.64 -9.65
CA TYR A 57 -2.31 -3.41 -10.44
C TYR A 57 -3.48 -3.42 -11.41
N LYS A 58 -3.66 -4.51 -12.18
CA LYS A 58 -4.80 -4.67 -13.10
C LYS A 58 -6.16 -4.55 -12.40
N LYS A 59 -6.27 -5.04 -11.17
CA LYS A 59 -7.52 -5.01 -10.40
C LYS A 59 -7.80 -3.63 -9.78
N ASN A 60 -6.77 -2.94 -9.30
CA ASN A 60 -6.93 -1.75 -8.45
C ASN A 60 -6.45 -0.44 -9.11
N GLY A 61 -5.84 -0.49 -10.30
CA GLY A 61 -5.27 0.67 -10.98
C GLY A 61 -4.05 1.29 -10.31
N ARG A 62 -3.51 0.65 -9.25
CA ARG A 62 -2.35 1.12 -8.48
C ARG A 62 -1.48 -0.05 -8.01
N ILE A 63 -0.23 0.23 -7.67
CA ILE A 63 0.63 -0.78 -7.04
C ILE A 63 0.18 -1.06 -5.59
N PRO A 64 0.38 -2.30 -5.08
CA PRO A 64 0.04 -2.61 -3.69
C PRO A 64 0.96 -1.89 -2.71
N PHE A 65 0.44 -1.52 -1.54
CA PHE A 65 1.28 -1.12 -0.41
C PHE A 65 1.94 -2.36 0.22
N LYS A 66 3.06 -2.15 0.94
CA LYS A 66 3.76 -3.23 1.65
C LYS A 66 2.83 -4.01 2.58
N SER A 67 1.90 -3.32 3.25
CA SER A 67 0.92 -3.90 4.17
C SER A 67 -0.17 -4.73 3.49
N GLU A 68 -0.44 -4.50 2.21
CA GLU A 68 -1.48 -5.23 1.46
C GLU A 68 -0.91 -6.48 0.77
N PHE A 69 0.43 -6.56 0.68
CA PHE A 69 1.08 -7.64 -0.04
C PHE A 69 1.52 -8.75 0.91
N SER A 70 0.69 -9.79 1.01
CA SER A 70 0.89 -10.95 1.91
C SER A 70 2.27 -11.64 1.78
N HIS A 71 2.94 -11.49 0.64
CA HIS A 71 4.23 -12.13 0.35
C HIS A 71 5.43 -11.17 0.49
N TYR A 72 5.32 -10.11 1.30
CA TYR A 72 6.38 -9.12 1.48
C TYR A 72 7.74 -9.72 1.88
N HIS A 73 7.78 -10.67 2.83
CA HIS A 73 9.03 -11.33 3.23
C HIS A 73 9.65 -12.13 2.07
N ALA A 74 8.82 -12.77 1.25
CA ALA A 74 9.28 -13.49 0.08
C ALA A 74 9.87 -12.56 -0.99
N ILE A 75 9.30 -11.36 -1.14
CA ILE A 75 9.85 -10.28 -1.99
C ILE A 75 11.22 -9.86 -1.45
N ARG A 76 11.31 -9.51 -0.16
CA ARG A 76 12.55 -9.04 0.47
C ARG A 76 13.69 -10.03 0.27
N GLY A 77 13.46 -11.32 0.50
CA GLY A 77 14.47 -12.35 0.31
C GLY A 77 14.85 -12.66 -1.15
N ARG A 78 14.12 -12.17 -2.15
CA ARG A 78 14.37 -12.48 -3.58
C ARG A 78 14.83 -11.28 -4.41
N PHE A 79 14.31 -10.11 -4.11
CA PHE A 79 14.56 -8.87 -4.83
C PHE A 79 15.38 -7.86 -4.00
N GLY A 80 15.62 -8.17 -2.72
CA GLY A 80 16.29 -7.29 -1.75
C GLY A 80 15.33 -6.23 -1.22
N THR A 81 14.88 -5.32 -2.09
CA THR A 81 13.98 -4.23 -1.73
C THR A 81 12.60 -4.36 -2.40
N TRP A 82 11.59 -3.75 -1.77
CA TRP A 82 10.25 -3.62 -2.38
C TRP A 82 10.33 -2.86 -3.71
N ASN A 83 11.08 -1.76 -3.74
CA ASN A 83 11.21 -0.93 -4.94
C ASN A 83 11.86 -1.68 -6.10
N HIS A 84 12.86 -2.54 -5.83
CA HIS A 84 13.41 -3.42 -6.87
C HIS A 84 12.35 -4.37 -7.42
N ALA A 85 11.52 -4.97 -6.57
CA ALA A 85 10.44 -5.84 -7.04
C ALA A 85 9.39 -5.09 -7.87
N ILE A 86 9.05 -3.85 -7.50
CA ILE A 86 8.12 -3.01 -8.28
C ILE A 86 8.73 -2.64 -9.65
N LYS A 87 10.00 -2.23 -9.69
CA LYS A 87 10.73 -1.99 -10.94
C LYS A 87 10.78 -3.24 -11.81
N SER A 88 11.13 -4.40 -11.23
CA SER A 88 11.11 -5.69 -11.95
C SER A 88 9.71 -6.10 -12.44
N ALA A 89 8.65 -5.62 -11.78
CA ALA A 89 7.28 -5.84 -12.22
C ALA A 89 6.89 -4.95 -13.41
N GLY A 90 7.70 -3.95 -13.77
CA GLY A 90 7.47 -3.00 -14.87
C GLY A 90 6.75 -1.73 -14.44
N PHE A 91 6.79 -1.37 -13.15
CA PHE A 91 6.14 -0.18 -12.63
C PHE A 91 7.18 0.75 -11.99
N GLU A 92 6.88 2.05 -12.01
CA GLU A 92 7.59 3.00 -11.18
C GLU A 92 7.23 2.73 -9.70
N PRO A 93 8.23 2.55 -8.83
CA PRO A 93 7.96 2.42 -7.40
C PRO A 93 7.28 3.68 -6.91
N ASN A 94 6.28 3.53 -6.04
CA ASN A 94 5.73 4.67 -5.32
C ASN A 94 6.92 5.45 -4.76
N PRO A 95 7.06 6.75 -5.06
CA PRO A 95 8.04 7.56 -4.36
C PRO A 95 7.84 7.27 -2.88
N VAL A 96 8.93 7.13 -2.13
CA VAL A 96 8.82 7.16 -0.67
C VAL A 96 7.92 8.35 -0.38
N MET A 97 6.85 8.18 0.40
CA MET A 97 5.81 9.23 0.60
C MET A 97 6.41 10.58 1.06
N PHE A 98 7.71 10.61 1.37
CA PHE A 98 8.50 11.73 1.86
C PHE A 98 9.73 12.09 0.98
N ALA A 99 9.93 11.48 -0.20
CA ALA A 99 11.14 11.71 -1.00
C ALA A 99 11.07 12.94 -1.90
N LYS A 100 9.88 13.35 -2.34
CA LYS A 100 9.69 14.59 -3.11
C LYS A 100 8.91 15.57 -2.25
N LYS A 101 9.61 16.53 -1.64
CA LYS A 101 8.98 17.68 -1.02
C LYS A 101 8.64 18.67 -2.13
N PHE A 102 7.37 19.02 -2.25
CA PHE A 102 6.95 20.11 -3.11
C PHE A 102 7.07 21.40 -2.32
N ILE A 103 7.56 22.47 -2.96
CA ILE A 103 7.63 23.80 -2.35
C ILE A 103 6.53 24.62 -3.01
N ALA A 104 5.55 25.06 -2.24
CA ALA A 104 4.48 25.92 -2.71
C ALA A 104 4.98 27.36 -2.95
N ASN A 105 4.15 28.19 -3.59
CA ASN A 105 4.55 29.53 -4.00
C ASN A 105 4.86 30.48 -2.83
N ASP A 106 4.34 30.20 -1.63
CA ASP A 106 4.65 30.95 -0.41
C ASP A 106 5.80 30.35 0.43
N GLY A 107 6.41 29.27 -0.07
CA GLY A 107 7.53 28.58 0.58
C GLY A 107 7.13 27.40 1.48
N HIS A 108 5.84 27.09 1.63
CA HIS A 108 5.40 25.91 2.36
C HIS A 108 5.91 24.61 1.74
N LYS A 109 6.25 23.64 2.62
CA LYS A 109 6.71 22.30 2.22
C LYS A 109 5.54 21.34 2.26
N CYS A 110 5.14 20.86 1.09
CA CYS A 110 4.05 19.90 0.92
C CYS A 110 4.58 18.49 0.64
N ASP A 111 3.91 17.48 1.19
CA ASP A 111 4.25 16.07 1.01
C ASP A 111 3.64 15.50 -0.28
N SER A 112 2.64 16.19 -0.86
CA SER A 112 2.03 15.82 -2.14
C SER A 112 1.87 16.99 -3.12
N LEU A 113 1.79 16.67 -4.42
CA LEU A 113 1.47 17.66 -5.45
C LEU A 113 0.06 18.25 -5.23
N SER A 114 -0.88 17.44 -4.73
CA SER A 114 -2.23 17.89 -4.41
C SER A 114 -2.25 18.94 -3.31
N GLU A 115 -1.46 18.73 -2.24
CA GLU A 115 -1.27 19.75 -1.20
C GLU A 115 -0.68 21.02 -1.79
N LYS A 116 0.37 20.93 -2.62
CA LYS A 116 0.93 22.12 -3.30
C LYS A 116 -0.14 22.88 -4.10
N ILE A 117 -1.01 22.17 -4.83
CA ILE A 117 -2.09 22.81 -5.61
C ILE A 117 -3.09 23.52 -4.71
N ILE A 118 -3.44 22.93 -3.56
CA ILE A 118 -4.37 23.54 -2.59
C ILE A 118 -3.72 24.76 -1.94
N ASP A 119 -2.46 24.64 -1.54
CA ASP A 119 -1.63 25.70 -0.96
C ASP A 119 -1.52 26.91 -1.91
N ASP A 120 -1.04 26.68 -3.14
CA ASP A 120 -0.93 27.71 -4.17
C ASP A 120 -2.29 28.39 -4.45
N TRP A 121 -3.39 27.62 -4.37
CA TRP A 121 -4.74 28.17 -4.56
C TRP A 121 -5.15 29.12 -3.43
N LEU A 122 -4.82 28.79 -2.18
CA LEU A 122 -5.04 29.62 -0.99
C LEU A 122 -4.16 30.88 -1.05
N TYR A 123 -2.87 30.70 -1.33
CA TYR A 123 -1.89 31.78 -1.43
C TYR A 123 -2.26 32.80 -2.52
N ALA A 124 -2.63 32.33 -3.72
CA ALA A 124 -3.02 33.19 -4.84
C ALA A 124 -4.26 34.06 -4.55
N ARG A 125 -5.00 33.79 -3.47
CA ARG A 125 -6.17 34.54 -3.02
C ARG A 125 -5.93 35.35 -1.75
N GLY A 126 -4.67 35.44 -1.30
CA GLY A 126 -4.32 36.13 -0.06
C GLY A 126 -4.88 35.46 1.19
N VAL A 127 -5.26 34.18 1.11
CA VAL A 127 -5.79 33.45 2.26
C VAL A 127 -4.62 32.97 3.13
N LYS A 128 -4.44 33.62 4.28
CA LYS A 128 -3.45 33.20 5.27
C LYS A 128 -3.82 31.82 5.82
N HIS A 129 -2.89 30.88 5.71
CA HIS A 129 -3.10 29.49 6.10
C HIS A 129 -1.85 28.91 6.76
N GLU A 130 -2.04 27.89 7.59
CA GLU A 130 -0.97 27.15 8.28
C GLU A 130 -0.95 25.71 7.77
N ILE A 131 0.23 25.11 7.60
CA ILE A 131 0.39 23.71 7.18
C ILE A 131 0.66 22.77 8.36
N ASN A 132 0.27 21.49 8.23
CA ASN A 132 0.57 20.45 9.21
C ASN A 132 0.13 20.80 10.65
N PHE A 133 -1.00 21.49 10.79
CA PHE A 133 -1.45 22.00 12.08
C PHE A 133 -1.97 20.87 13.00
N PRO A 134 -1.49 20.75 14.25
CA PRO A 134 -1.78 19.60 15.11
C PRO A 134 -3.23 19.60 15.61
N TYR A 135 -3.85 18.42 15.66
CA TYR A 135 -5.17 18.26 16.30
C TYR A 135 -5.08 18.38 17.83
N PRO A 136 -6.07 19.03 18.49
CA PRO A 136 -6.19 19.03 19.94
C PRO A 136 -6.57 17.63 20.48
N GLY A 137 -6.04 17.26 21.64
CA GLY A 137 -6.50 16.05 22.37
C GLY A 137 -5.81 14.72 22.04
N ASN A 138 -4.58 14.77 21.53
CA ASN A 138 -3.59 13.67 21.42
C ASN A 138 -3.68 12.73 20.18
N GLY A 139 -2.49 12.25 19.77
CA GLY A 139 -2.27 11.22 18.76
C GLY A 139 -1.11 11.50 17.79
N GLY A 140 -0.53 12.71 17.81
CA GLY A 140 0.45 13.13 16.80
C GLY A 140 -0.16 13.32 15.41
N PHE A 141 -1.48 13.52 15.33
CA PHE A 141 -2.16 13.82 14.07
C PHE A 141 -2.13 15.33 13.79
N SER A 142 -1.90 15.67 12.53
CA SER A 142 -2.05 17.01 11.98
C SER A 142 -3.12 17.04 10.89
N THR A 143 -3.70 18.22 10.69
CA THR A 143 -4.45 18.57 9.49
C THR A 143 -3.53 19.15 8.44
N ASP A 144 -3.87 18.99 7.16
CA ASP A 144 -3.00 19.42 6.08
C ASP A 144 -2.92 20.95 6.04
N PHE A 145 -4.07 21.62 6.19
CA PHE A 145 -4.13 23.08 6.28
C PHE A 145 -5.10 23.57 7.35
N LYS A 146 -4.77 24.70 7.97
CA LYS A 146 -5.68 25.45 8.85
C LYS A 146 -5.86 26.88 8.35
N VAL A 147 -7.12 27.31 8.24
CA VAL A 147 -7.50 28.67 7.82
C VAL A 147 -8.51 29.22 8.81
N GLY A 148 -8.08 30.12 9.70
CA GLY A 148 -8.93 30.60 10.78
C GLY A 148 -9.52 29.45 11.58
N ASN A 149 -10.85 29.32 11.61
CA ASN A 149 -11.54 28.23 12.32
C ASN A 149 -11.76 26.95 11.49
N PHE A 150 -11.33 26.94 10.22
CA PHE A 150 -11.48 25.80 9.31
C PHE A 150 -10.22 24.95 9.26
N TRP A 151 -10.43 23.64 9.21
CA TRP A 151 -9.40 22.60 9.19
C TRP A 151 -9.59 21.78 7.91
N ILE A 152 -8.61 21.78 7.03
CA ILE A 152 -8.73 21.27 5.67
C ILE A 152 -7.88 20.00 5.53
N GLU A 153 -8.52 18.90 5.12
CA GLU A 153 -7.86 17.61 4.89
C GLU A 153 -7.99 17.18 3.43
N PHE A 154 -6.90 16.75 2.83
CA PHE A 154 -6.86 16.12 1.53
C PHE A 154 -6.78 14.59 1.64
N PHE A 155 -7.89 13.91 1.36
CA PHE A 155 -7.96 12.45 1.43
C PHE A 155 -7.61 11.78 0.10
N GLY A 156 -6.35 11.88 -0.30
CA GLY A 156 -5.84 11.36 -1.59
C GLY A 156 -6.04 9.86 -1.84
N LEU A 157 -6.16 9.04 -0.78
CA LEU A 157 -6.29 7.58 -0.87
C LEU A 157 -7.62 7.04 -0.29
N SER A 158 -8.62 7.90 -0.09
CA SER A 158 -9.88 7.46 0.53
C SER A 158 -10.57 6.37 -0.29
N GLY A 159 -11.00 5.31 0.40
CA GLY A 159 -11.70 4.17 -0.20
C GLY A 159 -10.79 3.20 -0.96
N GLN A 160 -9.48 3.47 -1.01
CA GLN A 160 -8.52 2.61 -1.69
C GLN A 160 -7.73 1.72 -0.74
N HIS A 161 -7.66 2.03 0.56
CA HIS A 161 -6.80 1.32 1.50
C HIS A 161 -7.40 1.29 2.91
N LYS A 162 -7.75 0.09 3.40
CA LYS A 162 -8.44 -0.09 4.69
C LYS A 162 -7.75 0.63 5.86
N LYS A 163 -6.42 0.49 6.02
CA LYS A 163 -5.68 1.15 7.09
C LYS A 163 -5.65 2.69 6.93
N TYR A 164 -5.69 3.18 5.70
CA TYR A 164 -5.72 4.63 5.46
C TYR A 164 -7.10 5.17 5.85
N ASP A 165 -8.16 4.46 5.49
CA ASP A 165 -9.52 4.80 5.90
C ASP A 165 -9.72 4.72 7.42
N GLU A 166 -9.08 3.76 8.10
CA GLU A 166 -9.04 3.70 9.57
C GLU A 166 -8.36 4.95 10.19
N LEU A 167 -7.27 5.44 9.61
CA LEU A 167 -6.61 6.68 10.07
C LEU A 167 -7.48 7.91 9.81
N LYS A 168 -8.10 8.00 8.63
CA LYS A 168 -9.08 9.03 8.32
C LYS A 168 -10.22 9.04 9.34
N PHE A 169 -10.79 7.88 9.67
CA PHE A 169 -11.87 7.76 10.64
C PHE A 169 -11.44 8.28 12.02
N LYS A 170 -10.22 7.96 12.48
CA LYS A 170 -9.67 8.50 13.73
C LYS A 170 -9.57 10.02 13.73
N LYS A 171 -9.03 10.62 12.65
CA LYS A 171 -8.97 12.08 12.49
C LYS A 171 -10.36 12.72 12.52
N MET A 172 -11.33 12.15 11.80
CA MET A 172 -12.70 12.67 11.77
C MET A 172 -13.41 12.55 13.12
N ASN A 173 -13.14 11.50 13.90
CA ASN A 173 -13.65 11.40 15.26
C ASN A 173 -13.03 12.43 16.20
N LEU A 174 -11.72 12.67 16.10
CA LEU A 174 -11.05 13.74 16.84
C LEU A 174 -11.67 15.10 16.52
N ALA A 175 -11.91 15.36 15.23
CA ALA A 175 -12.56 16.59 14.81
C ALA A 175 -13.98 16.75 15.38
N LYS A 176 -14.78 15.67 15.39
CA LYS A 176 -16.12 15.66 15.97
C LYS A 176 -16.12 15.92 17.47
N ILE A 177 -15.26 15.23 18.22
CA ILE A 177 -15.12 15.38 19.68
C ILE A 177 -14.74 16.83 20.02
N ASN A 178 -13.82 17.41 19.25
CA ASN A 178 -13.36 18.78 19.44
C ASN A 178 -14.24 19.83 18.75
N LYS A 179 -15.38 19.44 18.15
CA LYS A 179 -16.33 20.33 17.44
C LYS A 179 -15.67 21.22 16.37
N LEU A 180 -14.70 20.68 15.65
CA LEU A 180 -13.94 21.42 14.62
C LEU A 180 -14.72 21.54 13.31
N LYS A 181 -14.53 22.66 12.59
CA LYS A 181 -15.08 22.86 11.25
C LYS A 181 -14.13 22.24 10.21
N ILE A 182 -14.35 20.98 9.87
CA ILE A 182 -13.56 20.26 8.87
C ILE A 182 -14.05 20.54 7.44
N VAL A 183 -13.11 20.73 6.53
CA VAL A 183 -13.32 20.77 5.09
C VAL A 183 -12.56 19.59 4.47
N GLU A 184 -13.29 18.65 3.88
CA GLU A 184 -12.70 17.47 3.25
C GLU A 184 -12.53 17.71 1.75
N ILE A 185 -11.32 17.49 1.23
CA ILE A 185 -10.99 17.57 -0.19
C ILE A 185 -10.58 16.18 -0.67
N TYR A 186 -11.09 15.78 -1.84
CA TYR A 186 -10.79 14.50 -2.47
C TYR A 186 -10.15 14.69 -3.85
N PRO A 187 -9.50 13.66 -4.42
CA PRO A 187 -8.94 13.75 -5.78
C PRO A 187 -9.93 14.24 -6.85
N LYS A 188 -11.21 13.87 -6.74
CA LYS A 188 -12.31 14.29 -7.63
C LYS A 188 -12.66 15.79 -7.56
N ASP A 189 -12.15 16.46 -6.55
CA ASP A 189 -12.33 17.89 -6.32
C ASP A 189 -11.18 18.71 -6.92
N LEU A 190 -10.04 18.07 -7.19
CA LEU A 190 -8.89 18.66 -7.87
C LEU A 190 -8.87 18.34 -9.37
N TYR A 191 -9.23 17.11 -9.74
CA TYR A 191 -9.07 16.59 -11.09
C TYR A 191 -10.39 16.04 -11.68
N PRO A 192 -10.57 16.08 -13.01
CA PRO A 192 -9.68 16.71 -14.01
C PRO A 192 -9.80 18.23 -14.04
N LYS A 193 -10.92 18.78 -13.56
CA LYS A 193 -11.13 20.22 -13.39
C LYS A 193 -11.25 20.54 -11.91
N SER A 194 -10.49 21.53 -11.45
CA SER A 194 -10.49 21.95 -10.06
C SER A 194 -11.83 22.57 -9.65
N LYS A 195 -12.38 22.10 -8.53
CA LYS A 195 -13.59 22.60 -7.86
C LYS A 195 -13.27 23.36 -6.58
N LEU A 196 -12.00 23.69 -6.35
CA LEU A 196 -11.54 24.36 -5.13
C LEU A 196 -12.28 25.67 -4.86
N ARG A 197 -12.66 26.43 -5.90
CA ARG A 197 -13.49 27.64 -5.73
C ARG A 197 -14.82 27.36 -5.04
N ASN A 198 -15.46 26.24 -5.33
CA ASN A 198 -16.76 25.91 -4.76
C ASN A 198 -16.62 25.43 -3.31
N ILE A 199 -15.50 24.79 -2.98
CA ILE A 199 -15.26 24.17 -1.67
C ILE A 199 -14.64 25.16 -0.69
N LEU A 200 -13.62 25.88 -1.15
CA LEU A 200 -12.80 26.80 -0.36
C LEU A 200 -13.18 28.27 -0.57
N GLY A 201 -14.16 28.57 -1.44
CA GLY A 201 -14.61 29.94 -1.68
C GLY A 201 -15.18 30.64 -0.44
N MET A 202 -15.63 29.88 0.56
CA MET A 202 -16.05 30.44 1.86
C MET A 202 -14.88 30.96 2.72
N LEU A 203 -13.63 30.62 2.36
CA LEU A 203 -12.42 31.00 3.10
C LEU A 203 -11.80 32.29 2.59
N THR A 204 -12.16 32.71 1.38
CA THR A 204 -11.77 34.02 0.85
C THR A 204 -12.73 35.05 1.43
N GLY A 205 -12.20 36.06 2.13
CA GLY A 205 -12.98 37.24 2.51
C GLY A 205 -13.69 37.80 1.27
N ARG A 206 -14.93 38.25 1.45
CA ARG A 206 -15.64 39.01 0.40
C ARG A 206 -14.82 40.22 -0.02
#